data_AF-A2C9N5-F1
#
_entry.id   AF-A2C9N5-F1
#
_cell.length_a   1.000
_cell.length_b   1.000
_cell.length_c   1.000
_cell.angle_alpha   90.00
_cell.angle_beta   90.00
_cell.angle_gamma   90.00
#
_symmetry.space_group_name_H-M   'P 1'
#
loop_
_entity.id
_entity.type
_entity.pdbx_description
1 polymer ?
#
loop_
_entity_poly.entity_id
_entity_poly.type
_entity_poly.pdbx_seq_one_letter_code
_entity_poly.pdbx_strand_id
1 'polypeptide(L)'
;MLLTTFTTVFLAELGDKTQLATLLLSAQSGQPWVVFLGAALALISSSLVGVLVGRWLAGILPPERLQKMAGVLMVGLGLWLGLQATQSLLIASQ
;
A
#
# COMPACT_ATOMS: atom_id res chain seq x y z
N MET A 1 23.85 -3.59 -0.24
CA MET A 1 22.75 -3.55 0.73
C MET A 1 21.84 -2.36 0.47
N LEU A 2 22.26 -1.10 0.67
CA LEU A 2 21.40 0.06 0.37
C LEU A 2 20.94 0.14 -1.08
N LEU A 3 21.86 0.00 -2.04
CA LEU A 3 21.53 0.09 -3.47
C LEU A 3 20.57 -1.02 -3.91
N THR A 4 20.80 -2.25 -3.43
CA THR A 4 19.93 -3.40 -3.71
C THR A 4 18.55 -3.23 -3.08
N THR A 5 18.48 -2.83 -1.81
CA THR A 5 17.19 -2.62 -1.12
C THR A 5 16.42 -1.45 -1.75
N PHE A 6 17.09 -0.34 -2.06
CA PHE A 6 16.47 0.79 -2.76
C PHE A 6 15.92 0.36 -4.12
N THR A 7 16.73 -0.27 -4.97
CA THR A 7 16.28 -0.66 -6.31
C THR A 7 15.13 -1.67 -6.24
N THR A 8 15.18 -2.66 -5.34
CA THR A 8 14.10 -3.65 -5.19
C THR A 8 12.80 -3.00 -4.71
N VAL A 9 12.86 -2.16 -3.68
CA VAL A 9 11.66 -1.48 -3.15
C VAL A 9 11.14 -0.46 -4.17
N PHE A 10 12.02 0.29 -4.81
CA PHE A 10 11.66 1.25 -5.85
C PHE A 10 10.96 0.58 -7.03
N LEU A 11 11.47 -0.54 -7.53
CA LEU A 11 10.79 -1.30 -8.59
C LEU A 11 9.46 -1.90 -8.12
N ALA A 12 9.37 -2.35 -6.87
CA ALA A 12 8.14 -2.92 -6.32
C ALA A 12 7.03 -1.86 -6.12
N GLU A 13 7.41 -0.63 -5.77
CA GLU A 13 6.49 0.48 -5.50
C GLU A 13 6.26 1.37 -6.73
N LEU A 14 7.05 1.22 -7.80
CA LEU A 14 6.95 2.04 -9.01
C LEU A 14 5.62 1.79 -9.73
N GLY A 15 4.82 2.85 -9.88
CA GLY A 15 3.56 2.79 -10.61
C GLY A 15 2.39 2.25 -9.77
N ASP A 16 2.50 2.27 -8.44
CA ASP A 16 1.34 2.00 -7.59
C ASP A 16 0.19 2.98 -7.88
N LYS A 17 -1.04 2.52 -7.64
CA LYS A 17 -2.29 3.26 -7.83
C LYS A 17 -2.26 4.61 -7.12
N THR A 18 -1.61 4.72 -5.96
CA THR A 18 -1.48 5.99 -5.24
C THR A 18 -0.59 6.99 -5.99
N GLN A 19 0.49 6.54 -6.64
CA GLN A 19 1.36 7.40 -7.47
C GLN A 19 0.64 7.90 -8.72
N LEU A 20 -0.09 7.02 -9.41
CA LEU A 20 -0.91 7.41 -10.57
C LEU A 20 -2.01 8.40 -10.17
N ALA A 21 -2.72 8.16 -9.06
CA ALA A 21 -3.73 9.09 -8.56
C ALA A 21 -3.14 10.46 -8.22
N THR A 22 -1.97 10.50 -7.58
CA THR A 22 -1.28 11.75 -7.22
C THR A 22 -0.81 12.50 -8.46
N LEU A 23 -0.27 11.80 -9.46
CA LEU A 23 0.12 12.37 -10.76
C LEU A 23 -1.08 12.97 -11.50
N LEU A 24 -2.19 12.23 -11.58
CA LEU A 24 -3.42 12.70 -12.23
C LEU A 24 -4.02 13.92 -11.50
N LEU A 25 -4.03 13.90 -10.17
CA LEU A 25 -4.51 15.02 -9.37
C LEU A 25 -3.63 16.26 -9.53
N SER A 26 -2.30 16.07 -9.61
CA SER A 26 -1.35 17.14 -9.91
C SER A 26 -1.57 17.72 -11.31
N ALA A 27 -1.83 16.85 -12.30
CA ALA A 27 -2.08 17.27 -13.67
C ALA A 27 -3.41 18.04 -13.81
N GLN A 28 -4.47 17.62 -13.10
CA GLN A 28 -5.78 18.27 -13.15
C GLN A 28 -5.83 19.60 -12.38
N SER A 29 -5.20 19.67 -11.20
CA SER A 29 -5.26 20.85 -10.33
C SER A 29 -4.38 22.00 -10.82
N GLY A 30 -3.34 21.71 -11.62
CA GLY A 30 -2.33 22.69 -12.02
C GLY A 30 -1.49 23.22 -10.84
N GLN A 31 -1.61 22.64 -9.65
CA GLN A 31 -0.96 23.06 -8.41
C GLN A 31 -0.13 21.92 -7.80
N PRO A 32 1.02 21.58 -8.39
CA PRO A 32 1.81 20.39 -8.01
C PRO A 32 2.27 20.42 -6.55
N TRP A 33 2.61 21.60 -6.03
CA TRP A 33 3.05 21.76 -4.64
C TRP A 33 1.96 21.47 -3.61
N VAL A 34 0.71 21.85 -3.90
CA VAL A 34 -0.43 21.60 -3.01
C VAL A 34 -0.76 20.12 -3.00
N VAL A 35 -0.76 19.48 -4.16
CA VAL A 35 -0.97 18.03 -4.28
C VAL A 35 0.14 17.25 -3.59
N PHE A 36 1.40 17.67 -3.74
CA PHE A 36 2.52 17.07 -3.02
C PHE A 36 2.33 17.14 -1.50
N LEU A 37 2.01 18.32 -0.96
CA LEU A 37 1.73 18.50 0.47
C LEU A 37 0.56 17.64 0.95
N GLY A 38 -0.55 17.62 0.19
CA GLY A 38 -1.71 16.80 0.50
C GLY A 38 -1.39 15.31 0.53
N ALA A 39 -0.70 14.80 -0.50
CA ALA A 39 -0.29 13.40 -0.58
C ALA A 39 0.72 13.03 0.52
N ALA A 40 1.67 13.91 0.82
CA ALA A 40 2.63 13.71 1.90
C ALA A 40 1.93 13.65 3.27
N LEU A 41 1.00 14.56 3.54
CA LEU A 41 0.21 14.55 4.78
C LEU A 41 -0.67 13.32 4.89
N ALA A 42 -1.29 12.90 3.78
CA ALA A 42 -2.08 11.67 3.74
C ALA A 42 -1.23 10.43 4.06
N LEU A 43 -0.04 10.33 3.48
CA LEU A 43 0.91 9.25 3.74
C LEU A 43 1.34 9.22 5.21
N ILE A 44 1.79 10.37 5.74
CA ILE A 44 2.21 10.49 7.15
C ILE A 44 1.06 10.10 8.08
N SER A 45 -0.15 10.60 7.82
CA SER A 45 -1.33 10.32 8.64
C SER A 45 -1.70 8.84 8.61
N SER A 46 -1.70 8.24 7.43
CA SER A 46 -1.99 6.81 7.25
C SER A 46 -0.95 5.93 7.96
N SER A 47 0.34 6.22 7.78
CA SER A 47 1.42 5.51 8.47
C SER A 47 1.34 5.70 9.99
N LEU A 48 1.03 6.90 10.47
CA LEU A 48 0.87 7.19 11.88
C LEU A 48 -0.24 6.33 12.50
N VAL A 49 -1.42 6.27 11.86
CA VAL A 49 -2.52 5.40 12.28
C VAL A 49 -2.08 3.93 12.30
N GLY A 50 -1.40 3.47 11.25
CA GLY A 50 -0.88 2.10 11.18
C GLY A 50 0.09 1.77 12.31
N VAL A 51 1.00 2.68 12.64
CA VAL A 51 1.97 2.51 13.74
C VAL A 51 1.29 2.54 15.11
N LEU A 52 0.33 3.44 15.32
CA LEU A 52 -0.46 3.51 16.57
C LEU A 52 -1.21 2.21 16.83
N VAL A 53 -1.95 1.73 15.82
CA VAL A 53 -2.71 0.47 15.90
C VAL A 53 -1.77 -0.71 16.05
N GLY A 54 -0.69 -0.77 15.27
CA GLY A 54 0.31 -1.84 15.34
C GLY A 54 0.98 -1.91 16.72
N ARG A 55 1.35 -0.77 17.30
CA ARG A 55 1.94 -0.69 18.64
C ARG A 55 0.95 -1.09 19.72
N TRP A 56 -0.31 -0.69 19.59
CA TRP A 56 -1.38 -1.10 20.51
C TRP A 56 -1.59 -2.62 20.47
N LEU A 57 -1.69 -3.20 19.27
CA LEU A 57 -1.80 -4.65 19.09
C LEU A 57 -0.59 -5.42 19.63
N ALA A 58 0.62 -4.91 19.41
CA ALA A 58 1.85 -5.51 19.93
C ALA A 58 1.94 -5.47 21.47
N GLY A 59 1.23 -4.56 22.13
CA GLY A 59 1.13 -4.52 23.59
C GLY A 59 0.15 -5.54 24.19
N ILE A 60 -0.79 -6.06 23.39
CA ILE A 60 -1.85 -6.96 23.85
C ILE A 60 -1.60 -8.41 23.41
N LEU A 61 -0.98 -8.60 22.24
CA LEU A 61 -0.77 -9.91 21.63
C LEU A 61 0.71 -10.30 21.68
N PRO A 62 1.01 -11.60 21.93
CA PRO A 62 2.39 -12.08 21.82
C PRO A 62 2.87 -12.02 20.36
N PRO A 63 4.17 -11.78 20.14
CA PRO A 63 4.74 -11.55 18.81
C PRO A 63 4.45 -12.67 17.81
N GLU A 64 4.46 -13.94 18.25
CA GLU A 64 4.25 -15.08 17.35
C GLU A 64 2.82 -15.11 16.78
N ARG A 65 1.83 -14.70 17.58
CA ARG A 65 0.43 -14.63 17.10
C ARG A 65 0.26 -13.48 16.13
N LEU A 66 0.84 -12.31 16.42
CA LEU A 66 0.76 -11.15 15.55
C LEU A 66 1.38 -11.45 14.17
N GLN A 67 2.54 -12.12 14.16
CA GLN A 67 3.21 -12.53 12.92
C GLN A 67 2.40 -13.56 12.13
N LYS A 68 1.83 -14.58 12.80
CA LYS A 68 0.93 -15.55 12.14
C LYS A 68 -0.30 -14.87 11.55
N MET A 69 -0.94 -13.97 12.30
CA MET A 69 -2.11 -13.25 11.83
C MET A 69 -1.79 -12.40 10.60
N ALA A 70 -0.69 -11.65 10.62
CA ALA A 70 -0.23 -10.85 9.48
C ALA A 70 0.03 -11.73 8.24
N GLY A 71 0.68 -12.88 8.41
CA GLY A 71 0.92 -13.83 7.32
C GLY A 71 -0.37 -14.39 6.73
N VAL A 72 -1.33 -14.80 7.56
CA VAL A 72 -2.65 -15.29 7.11
C VAL A 72 -3.42 -14.20 6.36
N LEU A 73 -3.40 -12.97 6.88
CA LEU A 73 -4.02 -11.81 6.23
C LEU A 73 -3.39 -11.55 4.86
N MET A 74 -2.07 -11.61 4.76
CA MET A 74 -1.35 -11.37 3.51
C MET A 74 -1.65 -12.43 2.45
N VAL A 75 -1.68 -13.70 2.83
CA VAL A 75 -2.07 -14.81 1.93
C VAL A 75 -3.53 -14.67 1.52
N GLY A 76 -4.43 -14.38 2.46
CA GLY A 76 -5.85 -14.19 2.18
C GLY A 76 -6.11 -13.05 1.20
N LEU A 77 -5.48 -11.89 1.42
CA LEU A 77 -5.56 -10.73 0.52
C LEU A 77 -4.97 -11.05 -0.85
N GLY A 78 -3.83 -11.75 -0.91
CA GLY A 78 -3.20 -12.17 -2.16
C GLY A 78 -4.11 -13.11 -2.98
N LEU A 79 -4.72 -14.10 -2.34
CA LEU A 79 -5.68 -15.00 -2.99
C LEU A 79 -6.93 -14.25 -3.46
N TRP A 80 -7.47 -13.37 -2.63
CA TRP A 80 -8.64 -12.57 -2.99
C TRP A 80 -8.37 -11.67 -4.21
N LEU A 81 -7.25 -10.95 -4.21
CA LEU A 81 -6.84 -10.10 -5.33
C LEU A 81 -6.57 -10.92 -6.58
N GLY A 82 -5.96 -12.09 -6.46
CA GLY A 82 -5.74 -13.02 -7.56
C GLY A 82 -7.05 -13.51 -8.18
N LEU A 83 -8.03 -13.89 -7.35
CA LEU A 83 -9.37 -14.30 -7.80
C LEU A 83 -10.14 -13.15 -8.45
N GLN A 84 -10.03 -11.94 -7.90
CA GLN A 84 -10.65 -10.76 -8.49
C GLN A 84 -10.03 -10.44 -9.86
N ALA A 85 -8.71 -10.58 -10.00
CA ALA A 85 -8.02 -10.40 -11.26
C ALA A 85 -8.47 -11.42 -12.32
N THR A 86 -8.59 -12.71 -11.97
CA THR A 86 -9.06 -13.74 -12.92
C THR A 86 -10.51 -13.50 -13.35
N GLN A 87 -11.40 -13.11 -12.43
CA GLN A 87 -12.78 -12.74 -12.78
C GLN A 87 -12.82 -11.55 -13.74
N SER A 88 -12.04 -10.50 -13.48
CA SER A 88 -11.99 -9.32 -14.36
C SER A 88 -11.49 -9.65 -15.77
N LEU A 89 -10.53 -10.58 -15.91
CA LEU A 89 -10.03 -11.04 -17.20
C LEU A 89 -11.07 -11.87 -17.96
N LEU A 90 -11.81 -12.74 -17.26
CA LEU A 90 -12.88 -13.54 -17.87
C LEU A 90 -14.03 -12.68 -18.38
N ILE A 91 -14.42 -11.65 -17.63
CA ILE A 91 -15.48 -10.70 -18.02
C ILE A 91 -15.02 -9.84 -19.21
N ALA A 92 -13.76 -9.42 -19.26
CA ALA A 92 -13.22 -8.64 -20.37
C ALA A 92 -13.06 -9.44 -21.67
N SER A 93 -13.15 -10.78 -21.61
CA SER A 93 -13.05 -11.69 -22.76
C SER A 93 -14.40 -12.07 -23.39
N GLN A 94 -15.52 -11.58 -22.85
CA GLN A 94 -16.87 -11.67 -23.43
C GLN A 94 -17.34 -10.31 -23.91
#